data_AF-A0A929NT59-F1
#
_entry.id   AF-A0A929NT59-F1
#
_cell.length_a   1.000
_cell.length_b   1.000
_cell.length_c   1.000
_cell.angle_alpha   90.00
_cell.angle_beta   90.00
_cell.angle_gamma   90.00
#
_symmetry.space_group_name_H-M   'P 1'
#
loop_
_entity.id
_entity.type
_entity.pdbx_description
1 polymer ?
#
loop_
_entity_poly.entity_id
_entity_poly.type
_entity_poly.pdbx_seq_one_letter_code
_entity_poly.pdbx_strand_id
1 'polypeptide(L)'
;MPVSFSEVVKVFDIDPIETDEEPVELRVEILHEEGATPPYSARIWRRATILLRPAEAEEGAVEEYRILIEDETIGGEAFEGDTIEEILDQIRHRIRAAWYIPR
;
A
#
# COMPACT_ATOMS: atom_id res chain seq x y z
N MET A 1 -30.01 7.71 2.23
CA MET A 1 -28.99 6.82 1.65
C MET A 1 -28.30 6.17 2.84
N PRO A 2 -28.22 4.83 2.96
CA PRO A 2 -27.41 4.23 4.01
C PRO A 2 -25.96 4.68 3.81
N VAL A 3 -25.30 5.06 4.89
CA VAL A 3 -23.88 5.42 4.88
C VAL A 3 -23.13 4.09 4.75
N SER A 4 -22.44 3.85 3.64
CA SER A 4 -21.47 2.76 3.62
C SER A 4 -20.33 3.14 4.55
N PHE A 5 -20.03 2.28 5.52
CA PHE A 5 -18.93 2.46 6.45
C PHE A 5 -17.80 1.58 5.97
N SER A 6 -16.68 2.18 5.57
CA SER A 6 -15.45 1.47 5.26
C SER A 6 -14.49 1.65 6.43
N GLU A 7 -14.06 0.55 7.05
CA GLU A 7 -13.11 0.57 8.16
C GLU A 7 -11.86 -0.24 7.83
N VAL A 8 -10.70 0.22 8.31
CA VAL A 8 -9.46 -0.54 8.17
C VAL A 8 -9.44 -1.64 9.24
N VAL A 9 -9.65 -2.89 8.81
CA VAL A 9 -9.68 -4.06 9.70
C VAL A 9 -8.32 -4.70 9.91
N LYS A 10 -7.38 -4.45 8.98
CA LYS A 10 -6.03 -5.02 9.06
C LYS A 10 -5.02 -4.13 8.36
N VAL A 11 -3.87 -3.97 8.99
CA VAL A 11 -2.69 -3.32 8.40
C VAL A 11 -1.51 -4.26 8.54
N PHE A 12 -0.71 -4.40 7.50
CA PHE A 12 0.55 -5.11 7.58
C PHE A 12 1.57 -4.50 6.63
N ASP A 13 2.82 -4.56 7.04
CA ASP A 13 3.95 -4.17 6.21
C ASP A 13 4.50 -5.41 5.51
N ILE A 14 4.91 -5.25 4.27
CA ILE A 14 5.56 -6.30 3.48
C ILE A 14 7.06 -6.09 3.61
N ASP A 15 7.80 -7.19 3.79
CA ASP A 15 9.26 -7.15 3.87
C ASP A 15 9.84 -6.42 2.63
N PRO A 16 10.95 -5.68 2.80
CA PRO A 16 11.55 -4.93 1.71
C PRO A 16 11.83 -5.83 0.52
N ILE A 17 11.33 -5.43 -0.65
CA ILE A 17 11.59 -6.10 -1.91
C ILE A 17 12.86 -5.46 -2.48
N GLU A 18 13.94 -6.22 -2.55
CA GLU A 18 15.18 -5.79 -3.21
C GLU A 18 14.91 -5.54 -4.70
N THR A 19 15.30 -4.37 -5.20
CA THR A 19 15.21 -4.00 -6.61
C THR A 19 16.57 -3.49 -7.09
N ASP A 20 16.76 -3.37 -8.40
CA ASP A 20 18.03 -2.88 -8.97
C ASP A 20 18.31 -1.41 -8.61
N GLU A 21 17.30 -0.65 -8.18
CA GLU A 21 17.43 0.76 -7.79
C GLU A 21 17.55 0.90 -6.27
N GLU A 22 16.49 0.55 -5.54
CA GLU A 22 16.40 0.68 -4.08
C GLU A 22 15.39 -0.34 -3.50
N PRO A 23 15.53 -0.76 -2.23
CA PRO A 23 14.55 -1.62 -1.60
C PRO A 23 13.18 -0.94 -1.55
N VAL A 24 12.15 -1.63 -2.05
CA VAL A 24 10.76 -1.16 -2.04
C VAL A 24 10.07 -1.71 -0.80
N GLU A 25 9.67 -0.80 0.10
CA GLU A 25 8.83 -1.13 1.25
C GLU A 25 7.36 -0.85 0.94
N LEU A 26 6.49 -1.83 1.19
CA LEU A 26 5.05 -1.71 0.96
C LEU A 26 4.27 -1.87 2.27
N ARG A 27 3.15 -1.16 2.36
CA ARG A 27 2.13 -1.35 3.39
C ARG A 27 0.82 -1.69 2.72
N VAL A 28 0.10 -2.64 3.30
CA VAL A 28 -1.25 -3.00 2.87
C VAL A 28 -2.23 -2.63 3.95
N GLU A 29 -3.32 -2.00 3.55
CA GLU A 29 -4.50 -1.76 4.38
C GLU A 29 -5.68 -2.53 3.81
N ILE A 30 -6.27 -3.40 4.62
CA ILE A 30 -7.49 -4.12 4.26
C ILE A 30 -8.66 -3.36 4.86
N LEU A 31 -9.63 -3.04 4.00
CA LEU A 31 -10.85 -2.36 4.33
C LEU A 31 -12.00 -3.39 4.38
N HIS A 32 -12.89 -3.22 5.35
CA HIS A 32 -14.18 -3.89 5.39
C HIS A 32 -15.27 -2.84 5.12
N GLU A 33 -16.15 -3.12 4.17
CA GLU A 33 -17.27 -2.25 3.81
C GLU A 33 -18.60 -2.94 4.11
N GLU A 34 -19.34 -2.39 5.07
CA GLU A 34 -20.65 -2.93 5.44
C GLU A 34 -21.65 -2.77 4.28
N GLY A 35 -22.21 -3.90 3.84
CA GLY A 35 -23.20 -3.94 2.77
C GLY A 35 -22.61 -4.03 1.36
N ALA A 36 -21.29 -4.07 1.21
CA ALA A 36 -20.63 -4.41 -0.05
C ALA A 36 -20.61 -5.93 -0.27
N THR A 37 -20.56 -6.34 -1.53
CA THR A 37 -20.32 -7.73 -1.94
C THR A 37 -19.43 -7.68 -3.19
N PRO A 38 -18.12 -7.96 -3.06
CA PRO A 38 -17.45 -8.51 -1.86
C PRO A 38 -17.29 -7.48 -0.72
N PRO A 39 -17.33 -7.90 0.56
CA PRO A 39 -17.28 -7.00 1.71
C PRO A 39 -15.87 -6.49 2.05
N TYR A 40 -14.82 -7.12 1.54
CA TYR A 40 -13.45 -6.71 1.81
C TYR A 40 -12.78 -6.15 0.57
N SER A 41 -11.94 -5.13 0.77
CA SER A 41 -11.02 -4.62 -0.24
C SER A 41 -9.64 -4.31 0.34
N ALA A 42 -8.63 -4.05 -0.50
CA ALA A 42 -7.33 -3.61 -0.01
C ALA A 42 -6.71 -2.46 -0.82
N ARG A 43 -5.96 -1.62 -0.11
CA ARG A 43 -5.10 -0.57 -0.65
C ARG A 43 -3.65 -0.91 -0.39
N ILE A 44 -2.82 -0.68 -1.40
CA ILE A 44 -1.38 -0.87 -1.30
C ILE A 44 -0.71 0.50 -1.33
N TRP A 45 0.17 0.70 -0.37
CA TRP A 45 0.93 1.91 -0.18
C TRP A 45 2.41 1.58 -0.35
N ARG A 46 3.11 2.38 -1.15
CA ARG A 46 4.57 2.37 -1.23
C ARG A 46 5.12 3.41 -0.27
N ARG A 47 6.11 3.03 0.54
CA ARG A 47 6.89 4.00 1.32
C ARG A 47 7.86 4.69 0.37
N ALA A 48 7.81 6.01 0.36
CA ALA A 48 8.74 6.85 -0.36
C ALA A 48 9.42 7.82 0.60
N THR A 49 10.70 8.05 0.36
CA THR A 49 11.45 9.09 1.04
C THR A 49 11.40 10.34 0.18
N ILE A 50 10.89 11.43 0.73
CA ILE A 50 10.91 12.73 0.07
C ILE A 50 11.77 13.70 0.87
N LEU A 51 12.53 14.49 0.14
CA LEU A 51 13.31 15.58 0.70
C LEU A 51 12.49 16.86 0.59
N LEU A 52 12.00 17.35 1.73
CA LEU A 52 11.23 18.58 1.79
C LEU A 52 12.10 19.70 2.33
N ARG A 53 11.92 20.88 1.74
CA ARG A 53 12.46 22.12 2.27
C ARG A 53 11.32 22.91 2.89
N PRO A 54 11.30 23.12 4.21
CA PRO A 54 10.30 23.98 4.83
C PRO A 54 10.38 25.39 4.24
N ALA A 55 9.23 26.04 4.04
CA ALA A 55 9.14 27.35 3.39
C ALA A 55 9.94 28.44 4.12
N GLU A 56 10.12 28.29 5.43
CA GLU A 56 10.85 29.23 6.30
C GLU A 56 12.29 28.78 6.59
N ALA A 57 12.78 27.72 5.93
CA ALA A 57 14.09 27.15 6.21
C ALA A 57 15.25 27.95 5.57
N GLU A 58 16.33 28.12 6.34
CA GLU A 58 17.59 28.72 5.86
C GLU A 58 18.13 27.99 4.61
N GLU A 59 19.05 28.64 3.89
CA GLU A 59 19.67 28.08 2.70
C GLU A 59 20.45 26.80 3.03
N GLY A 60 20.00 25.66 2.49
CA GLY A 60 20.61 24.34 2.71
C GLY A 60 19.90 23.44 3.74
N ALA A 61 18.88 23.93 4.45
CA ALA A 61 18.09 23.10 5.35
C ALA A 61 17.09 22.24 4.55
N VAL A 62 17.38 20.95 4.44
CA VAL A 62 16.53 19.93 3.83
C VAL A 62 16.22 18.89 4.90
N GLU A 63 14.95 18.52 5.00
CA GLU A 63 14.49 17.49 5.92
C GLU A 63 13.99 16.28 5.15
N GLU A 64 14.31 15.10 5.67
CA GLU A 64 13.90 13.82 5.10
C GLU A 64 12.58 13.37 5.74
N TYR A 65 11.57 13.12 4.91
CA TYR A 65 10.27 12.63 5.33
C TYR A 65 9.98 11.29 4.66
N ARG A 66 9.51 10.33 5.46
CA ARG A 66 8.92 9.09 4.96
C ARG A 66 7.42 9.26 4.83
N ILE A 67 6.92 9.07 3.62
CA ILE A 67 5.49 9.17 3.31
C ILE A 67 4.98 7.86 2.73
N LEU A 68 3.68 7.63 2.87
CA LEU A 68 2.97 6.55 2.21
C LEU A 68 2.29 7.14 0.97
N ILE A 69 2.61 6.59 -0.19
CA ILE A 69 2.01 6.95 -1.46
C ILE A 69 1.22 5.74 -1.93
N GLU A 70 -0.04 5.93 -2.34
CA GLU A 70 -0.83 4.83 -2.90
C GLU A 70 -0.13 4.31 -4.15
N ASP A 71 0.15 3.01 -4.19
CA ASP A 71 0.87 2.39 -5.29
C ASP A 71 -0.12 1.94 -6.36
N GLU A 72 -0.28 2.73 -7.43
CA GLU A 72 -1.18 2.40 -8.54
C GLU A 72 -0.63 1.28 -9.45
N THR A 73 0.63 0.86 -9.28
CA THR A 73 1.20 -0.24 -10.10
C THR A 73 0.79 -1.60 -9.55
N ILE A 74 0.85 -1.75 -8.23
CA ILE A 74 0.45 -2.97 -7.52
C ILE A 74 -1.03 -2.88 -7.10
N GLY A 75 -1.48 -1.71 -6.66
CA GLY A 75 -2.85 -1.42 -6.21
C GLY A 75 -3.76 -0.76 -7.26
N GLY A 76 -3.34 -0.62 -8.51
CA GLY A 76 -4.17 -0.05 -9.58
C GLY A 76 -5.35 -0.92 -9.99
N GLU A 77 -5.33 -2.21 -9.64
CA GLU A 77 -6.52 -3.07 -9.65
C GLU A 77 -7.05 -3.20 -8.22
N ALA A 78 -8.36 -2.99 -8.06
CA ALA A 78 -9.01 -3.19 -6.77
C ALA A 78 -8.86 -4.65 -6.35
N PHE A 79 -8.21 -4.88 -5.20
CA PHE A 79 -8.25 -6.17 -4.53
C PHE A 79 -9.57 -6.27 -3.80
N GLU A 80 -10.39 -7.25 -4.15
CA GLU A 80 -11.69 -7.48 -3.52
C GLU A 80 -11.85 -8.98 -3.20
N GLY A 81 -12.56 -9.29 -2.12
CA GLY A 81 -12.77 -10.68 -1.72
C GLY A 81 -13.82 -10.86 -0.63
N ASP A 82 -14.31 -12.09 -0.50
CA ASP A 82 -15.27 -12.48 0.54
C ASP A 82 -14.58 -12.71 1.89
N THR A 83 -13.27 -12.94 1.85
CA THR A 83 -12.44 -13.12 3.04
C THR A 83 -11.13 -12.31 2.96
N ILE A 84 -10.58 -11.99 4.13
CA ILE A 84 -9.24 -11.38 4.26
C ILE A 84 -8.16 -12.28 3.62
N GLU A 85 -8.30 -13.60 3.73
CA GLU A 85 -7.30 -14.57 3.23
C GLU A 85 -7.20 -14.57 1.71
N GLU A 86 -8.35 -14.50 1.02
CA GLU A 86 -8.39 -14.36 -0.44
C GLU A 86 -7.69 -13.09 -0.92
N ILE A 87 -7.93 -11.96 -0.24
CA ILE A 87 -7.25 -10.70 -0.55
C ILE A 87 -5.74 -10.82 -0.33
N LEU A 88 -5.32 -11.41 0.79
CA LEU A 88 -3.89 -11.63 1.06
C LEU A 88 -3.21 -12.47 -0.02
N ASP A 89 -3.89 -13.52 -0.51
CA ASP A 89 -3.35 -14.37 -1.55
C ASP A 89 -3.30 -13.67 -2.92
N GLN A 90 -4.30 -12.85 -3.26
CA GLN A 90 -4.27 -12.00 -4.46
C GLN A 90 -3.09 -11.01 -4.42
N ILE A 91 -2.89 -10.34 -3.28
CA ILE A 91 -1.80 -9.38 -3.09
C ILE A 91 -0.45 -10.07 -3.20
N ARG A 92 -0.26 -11.21 -2.53
CA ARG A 92 0.98 -12.01 -2.62
C ARG A 92 1.26 -12.46 -4.05
N HIS A 93 0.23 -12.89 -4.77
CA HIS A 93 0.36 -13.29 -6.17
C HIS A 93 0.78 -12.10 -7.05
N ARG A 94 0.13 -10.94 -6.89
CA ARG A 94 0.44 -9.72 -7.65
C ARG A 94 1.85 -9.21 -7.38
N ILE A 95 2.26 -9.15 -6.11
CA ILE A 95 3.61 -8.70 -5.74
C ILE A 95 4.67 -9.61 -6.37
N ARG A 96 4.49 -10.93 -6.31
CA ARG A 96 5.39 -11.90 -6.96
C ARG A 96 5.43 -11.76 -8.48
N ALA A 97 4.32 -11.37 -9.10
CA ALA A 97 4.24 -11.17 -10.54
C ALA A 97 4.90 -9.85 -10.97
N ALA A 98 4.69 -8.78 -10.21
CA ALA A 98 5.25 -7.45 -10.47
C ALA A 98 6.76 -7.42 -10.24
N TRP A 99 7.23 -8.13 -9.21
CA TRP A 99 8.63 -8.21 -8.82
C TRP A 99 9.01 -9.67 -8.90
N TYR A 100 9.61 -10.08 -10.02
CA TYR A 100 10.05 -11.45 -10.24
C TYR A 100 11.09 -11.82 -9.17
N ILE A 101 10.66 -12.35 -8.04
CA ILE A 101 11.53 -12.88 -6.98
C ILE A 101 11.82 -14.34 -7.35
N PRO A 102 12.98 -14.67 -7.96
CA PRO A 102 13.34 -16.07 -8.18
C PRO A 102 13.47 -16.78 -6.83
N ARG A 103 12.99 -18.03 -6.79
CA ARG A 103 13.07 -18.93 -5.63
C ARG A 103 14.51 -19.29 -5.27
#